data_AF-A0A355A7B1-F1
#
_entry.id   AF-A0A355A7B1-F1
#
_cell.length_a   1.000
_cell.length_b   1.000
_cell.length_c   1.000
_cell.angle_alpha   90.00
_cell.angle_beta   90.00
_cell.angle_gamma   90.00
#
_symmetry.space_group_name_H-M   'P 1'
#
loop_
_entity.id
_entity.type
_entity.pdbx_description
1 polymer ?
#
loop_
_entity_poly.entity_id
_entity_poly.type
_entity_poly.pdbx_seq_one_letter_code
_entity_poly.pdbx_strand_id
1 'polypeptide(L)'
;MKRVTVRKKLILLTLLLTVSVSLLAAAEVEKKVSSPLLFKEIGKPGGEFVLSLATAPETFNYYAGIDASTFTVMTNVLDSLLEANPVT
;
A
#
# COMPACT_ATOMS: atom_id res chain seq x y z
N MET A 1 -24.00 53.84 3.51
CA MET A 1 -24.58 52.58 2.98
C MET A 1 -23.70 51.88 1.93
N LYS A 2 -23.09 52.57 0.94
CA LYS A 2 -22.27 51.95 -0.13
C LYS A 2 -21.10 51.05 0.35
N ARG A 3 -20.38 51.42 1.42
CA ARG A 3 -19.23 50.66 1.93
C ARG A 3 -19.58 49.26 2.46
N VAL A 4 -20.79 49.07 2.99
CA VAL A 4 -21.25 47.77 3.52
C VAL A 4 -21.58 46.81 2.39
N THR A 5 -22.18 47.29 1.31
CA THR A 5 -22.51 46.49 0.12
C THR A 5 -21.25 45.99 -0.60
N VAL A 6 -20.19 46.81 -0.65
CA VAL A 6 -18.90 46.42 -1.25
C VAL A 6 -18.22 45.32 -0.43
N ARG A 7 -18.24 45.41 0.90
CA ARG A 7 -17.68 44.36 1.79
C ARG A 7 -18.42 43.03 1.63
N LYS A 8 -19.75 43.04 1.53
CA LYS A 8 -20.55 41.82 1.29
C LYS A 8 -20.24 41.17 -0.06
N LYS A 9 -20.07 41.97 -1.12
CA LYS A 9 -19.68 41.46 -2.45
C LYS A 9 -18.27 40.88 -2.45
N LEU A 10 -17.34 41.50 -1.72
CA LEU A 10 -15.97 41.00 -1.59
C LEU A 10 -15.93 39.67 -0.85
N ILE A 11 -16.68 39.53 0.25
CA ILE A 11 -16.80 38.27 1.02
C ILE A 11 -17.39 37.16 0.15
N LEU A 12 -18.45 37.47 -0.62
CA LEU A 12 -19.07 36.50 -1.51
C LEU A 12 -18.11 36.05 -2.61
N LEU A 13 -17.32 36.97 -3.18
CA LEU A 13 -16.31 36.67 -4.18
C LEU A 13 -15.20 35.79 -3.61
N THR A 14 -14.71 36.08 -2.40
CA THR A 14 -13.69 35.24 -1.74
C THR A 14 -14.22 33.85 -1.44
N LEU A 15 -15.49 33.73 -1.03
CA LEU A 15 -16.10 32.42 -0.77
C LEU A 15 -16.28 31.61 -2.06
N LEU A 16 -16.69 32.25 -3.16
CA LEU A 16 -16.79 31.57 -4.45
C LEU A 16 -15.43 31.09 -4.95
N LEU A 17 -14.39 31.89 -4.74
CA LEU A 17 -13.04 31.56 -5.16
C LEU A 17 -12.50 30.36 -4.37
N THR A 18 -12.69 30.32 -3.05
CA THR A 18 -12.22 29.20 -2.22
C THR A 18 -12.94 27.90 -2.56
N VAL A 19 -14.26 27.94 -2.78
CA VAL A 19 -15.03 26.75 -3.20
C VAL A 19 -14.58 26.24 -4.57
N SER A 20 -14.31 27.14 -5.51
CA SER A 20 -13.85 26.76 -6.87
C SER A 20 -12.48 26.07 -6.86
N VAL A 21 -11.55 26.53 -6.01
CA VAL A 21 -10.23 25.89 -5.85
C VAL A 21 -10.35 24.52 -5.19
N SER A 22 -11.29 24.37 -4.24
CA SER A 22 -11.55 23.09 -3.55
C SER A 22 -12.02 21.99 -4.51
N LEU A 23 -12.81 22.36 -5.54
CA LEU A 23 -13.34 21.44 -6.54
C LEU A 23 -12.27 20.91 -7.50
N LEU A 24 -11.23 21.69 -7.80
CA LEU A 24 -10.10 21.22 -8.62
C LEU A 24 -9.22 20.20 -7.88
N ALA A 25 -9.04 20.35 -6.57
CA ALA A 25 -8.26 19.42 -5.76
C ALA A 25 -8.97 18.07 -5.51
N ALA A 26 -10.31 18.03 -5.61
CA ALA A 26 -11.07 16.79 -5.43
C ALA A 26 -11.05 15.87 -6.67
N ALA A 27 -10.56 16.34 -7.82
CA ALA A 27 -10.51 15.56 -9.05
C ALA A 27 -9.40 14.50 -9.07
N GLU A 28 -8.40 14.60 -8.18
CA GLU A 28 -7.27 13.66 -8.07
C GLU A 28 -7.43 12.68 -6.90
N VAL A 29 -8.66 12.32 -6.53
CA VAL A 29 -8.85 11.11 -5.70
C VAL A 29 -8.56 9.93 -6.61
N GLU A 30 -7.29 9.55 -6.67
CA GLU A 30 -6.80 8.34 -7.31
C GLU A 30 -7.66 7.19 -6.79
N LYS A 31 -8.60 6.76 -7.64
CA LYS A 31 -9.50 5.66 -7.31
C LYS A 31 -8.57 4.46 -7.15
N LYS A 32 -8.29 4.05 -5.92
CA LYS A 32 -7.43 2.90 -5.63
C LYS A 32 -8.08 1.68 -6.27
N VAL A 33 -7.71 1.41 -7.52
CA VAL A 33 -8.17 0.25 -8.26
C VAL A 33 -7.53 -0.92 -7.55
N SER A 34 -8.35 -1.64 -6.78
CA SER A 34 -7.95 -2.90 -6.19
C SER A 34 -7.42 -3.79 -7.31
N SER A 35 -6.20 -4.29 -7.14
CA SER A 35 -5.57 -5.15 -8.15
C SER A 35 -6.52 -6.33 -8.46
N PRO A 36 -6.82 -6.62 -9.73
CA PRO A 36 -7.62 -7.78 -10.12
C PRO A 36 -7.07 -9.11 -9.57
N LEU A 37 -5.78 -9.13 -9.19
CA LEU A 37 -5.11 -10.26 -8.56
C LEU A 37 -5.68 -10.60 -7.17
N LEU A 38 -6.34 -9.66 -6.49
CA LEU A 38 -7.01 -9.93 -5.20
C LEU A 38 -8.16 -10.93 -5.32
N PHE A 39 -8.71 -11.10 -6.53
CA PHE A 39 -9.86 -11.96 -6.80
C PHE A 39 -9.51 -13.16 -7.67
N LYS A 40 -8.23 -13.36 -7.96
CA LYS A 40 -7.74 -14.46 -8.80
C LYS A 40 -6.84 -15.35 -7.96
N GLU A 41 -7.19 -16.63 -7.84
CA GLU A 41 -6.25 -17.62 -7.31
C GLU A 41 -5.04 -17.70 -8.26
N ILE A 42 -3.87 -17.37 -7.72
CA ILE A 42 -2.60 -17.44 -8.44
C ILE A 42 -2.01 -18.83 -8.18
N GLY A 43 -1.83 -19.61 -9.25
CA GLY A 43 -1.23 -20.95 -9.19
C GLY A 43 -2.22 -22.08 -9.44
N LYS A 44 -1.70 -23.32 -9.46
CA LYS A 44 -2.50 -24.56 -9.48
C LYS A 44 -2.07 -25.40 -8.27
N PRO A 45 -2.99 -26.13 -7.62
CA PRO A 45 -2.63 -27.02 -6.53
C PRO A 45 -1.72 -28.15 -7.03
N GLY A 46 -0.70 -28.48 -6.23
CA GLY A 46 0.26 -29.54 -6.51
C GLY A 46 1.47 -29.10 -7.36
N GLY A 47 2.53 -29.91 -7.30
CA GLY A 47 3.82 -29.65 -7.95
C GLY A 47 4.99 -29.86 -7.00
N GLU A 48 6.20 -29.76 -7.53
CA GLU A 48 7.44 -29.78 -6.75
C GLU A 48 8.17 -28.45 -6.95
N PHE A 49 8.63 -27.84 -5.87
CA PHE A 49 9.44 -26.64 -5.88
C PHE A 49 10.78 -26.93 -5.20
N VAL A 50 11.87 -26.76 -5.94
CA VAL A 50 13.24 -26.96 -5.43
C VAL A 50 13.82 -25.61 -5.06
N LEU A 51 13.95 -25.38 -3.75
CA LEU A 51 14.58 -24.17 -3.21
C LEU A 51 16.10 -24.35 -3.18
N SER A 52 16.80 -23.62 -4.05
CA SER A 52 18.28 -23.64 -4.08
C SER A 52 18.85 -22.70 -3.03
N LEU A 53 19.72 -23.22 -2.16
CA LEU A 53 20.41 -22.45 -1.14
C LEU A 53 21.89 -22.32 -1.50
N ALA A 54 22.48 -21.16 -1.21
CA ALA A 54 23.92 -20.95 -1.42
C ALA A 54 24.77 -21.76 -0.42
N THR A 55 24.27 -21.92 0.80
CA THR A 55 24.89 -22.67 1.91
C THR A 55 23.82 -23.37 2.74
N ALA A 56 24.21 -24.36 3.55
CA ALA A 56 23.32 -24.95 4.54
C ALA A 56 22.92 -23.90 5.60
N PRO A 57 21.68 -23.95 6.14
CA PRO A 57 21.29 -23.13 7.29
C PRO A 57 22.15 -23.44 8.50
N GLU A 58 22.59 -22.41 9.23
CA GLU A 58 23.36 -22.60 10.48
C GLU A 58 22.44 -23.02 11.65
N THR A 59 21.17 -22.65 11.59
CA THR A 59 20.16 -22.98 12.60
C THR A 59 18.76 -23.03 12.00
N PHE A 60 17.82 -23.62 12.73
CA PHE A 60 16.38 -23.56 12.41
C PHE A 60 15.60 -22.70 13.42
N ASN A 61 16.29 -22.02 14.33
CA ASN A 61 15.67 -21.02 15.20
C ASN A 61 15.68 -19.67 14.50
N TYR A 62 14.52 -19.24 13.99
CA TYR A 62 14.34 -17.98 13.25
C TYR A 62 14.91 -16.76 14.00
N TYR A 63 14.75 -16.70 15.32
CA TYR A 63 15.20 -15.56 16.13
C TYR A 63 16.67 -15.61 16.52
N ALA A 64 17.34 -16.75 16.32
CA ALA A 64 18.78 -16.90 16.53
C ALA A 64 19.57 -16.94 15.21
N GLY A 65 18.89 -16.97 14.06
CA GLY A 65 19.52 -16.97 12.74
C GLY A 65 20.11 -15.61 12.38
N ILE A 66 21.24 -15.64 11.68
CA ILE A 66 21.88 -14.45 11.08
C ILE A 66 22.18 -14.63 9.59
N ASP A 67 22.12 -15.86 9.08
CA ASP A 67 22.41 -16.21 7.70
C ASP A 67 21.14 -16.22 6.83
N ALA A 68 21.33 -15.95 5.53
CA ALA A 68 20.23 -15.86 4.59
C ALA A 68 19.52 -17.20 4.34
N SER A 69 20.23 -18.34 4.43
CA SER A 69 19.64 -19.66 4.19
C SER A 69 18.65 -20.03 5.29
N THR A 70 18.98 -19.74 6.56
CA THR A 70 18.06 -19.89 7.70
C THR A 70 16.78 -19.08 7.47
N PHE A 71 16.90 -17.80 7.12
CA PHE A 71 15.71 -16.98 6.87
C PHE A 71 14.90 -17.50 5.67
N THR A 72 15.55 -17.90 4.58
CA THR A 72 14.87 -18.40 3.37
C THR A 72 14.05 -19.66 3.65
N VAL A 73 14.57 -20.61 4.44
CA VAL A 73 13.82 -21.82 4.80
C VAL A 73 12.71 -21.48 5.78
N MET A 74 13.02 -20.74 6.84
CA MET A 74 12.10 -20.57 7.96
C MET A 74 10.90 -19.67 7.64
N THR A 75 11.02 -18.72 6.69
CA THR A 75 9.86 -17.92 6.23
C THR A 75 8.87 -18.72 5.38
N ASN A 76 9.22 -19.92 4.91
CA ASN A 76 8.29 -20.84 4.26
C ASN A 76 7.63 -21.84 5.23
N VAL A 77 8.06 -21.85 6.50
CA VAL A 77 7.57 -22.76 7.54
C VAL A 77 6.77 -22.02 8.62
N LEU A 78 7.16 -20.78 8.92
CA LEU A 78 6.54 -19.95 9.95
C LEU A 78 5.71 -18.86 9.29
N ASP A 79 4.46 -18.73 9.75
CA ASP A 79 3.59 -17.64 9.35
C ASP A 79 3.91 -16.38 10.14
N SER A 80 4.03 -15.25 9.45
CA SER A 80 4.19 -13.95 10.09
C SER A 80 2.82 -13.35 10.44
N LEU A 81 2.76 -12.59 11.53
CA LEU A 81 1.56 -11.82 11.87
C LEU A 81 1.29 -10.69 10.85
N LEU A 82 2.34 -10.25 10.16
CA LEU A 82 2.29 -9.25 9.11
C LEU A 82 3.15 -9.71 7.95
N GLU A 83 2.57 -9.77 6.76
CA GLU A 83 3.29 -10.15 5.55
C GLU A 83 3.31 -8.97 4.59
N ALA A 84 4.43 -8.83 3.87
CA ALA A 84 4.51 -7.87 2.78
C ALA A 84 3.46 -8.25 1.72
N ASN A 85 2.64 -7.29 1.32
CA ASN A 85 1.70 -7.52 0.22
C ASN A 85 2.53 -7.80 -1.05
N PRO A 86 2.36 -8.96 -1.72
CA PRO A 86 3.15 -9.31 -2.90
C PRO A 86 2.94 -8.37 -4.10
N VAL A 87 2.03 -7.39 -4.00
CA VAL A 87 1.68 -6.42 -5.05
C VAL A 87 2.16 -4.99 -4.75
N THR A 88 2.85 -4.75 -3.62
CA THR A 88 3.44 -3.43 -3.26
C THR A 88 4.95 -3.53 -3.15
#